data_AF-A0A258L124-F1
#
_entry.id   AF-A0A258L124-F1
#
_cell.length_a   1.000
_cell.length_b   1.000
_cell.length_c   1.000
_cell.angle_alpha   90.00
_cell.angle_beta   90.00
_cell.angle_gamma   90.00
#
_symmetry.space_group_name_H-M   'P 1'
#
loop_
_entity.id
_entity.type
_entity.pdbx_description
1 polymer ?
#
loop_
_entity_poly.entity_id
_entity_poly.type
_entity_poly.pdbx_seq_one_letter_code
_entity_poly.pdbx_strand_id
1 'polypeptide(L)'
;MDILAWLWWAVASVVSLAWTLLWFLLGGWVSTLAQIAVLVGIIFFYKYGWQRAPAEIAARVSTLGRFVWNWARQRETGTAGASRVEVREVVRTVRVKEAGDINVSSLLNLLVFLGVALLAMS
;
A
#
# COMPACT_ATOMS: atom_id res chain seq x y z
N MET A 1 -38.08 -31.30 16.64
CA MET A 1 -36.63 -31.08 16.87
C MET A 1 -36.08 -30.05 15.89
N ASP A 2 -36.94 -29.20 15.30
CA ASP A 2 -36.64 -28.51 14.03
C ASP A 2 -36.25 -27.05 14.20
N ILE A 3 -36.68 -26.40 15.29
CA ILE A 3 -36.42 -24.99 15.54
C ILE A 3 -34.95 -24.74 15.88
N LEU A 4 -34.33 -25.60 16.70
CA LEU A 4 -32.91 -25.49 17.01
C LEU A 4 -32.04 -25.76 15.76
N ALA A 5 -32.43 -26.73 14.94
CA ALA A 5 -31.73 -27.04 13.69
C ALA A 5 -31.83 -25.89 12.68
N TRP A 6 -33.01 -25.29 12.55
CA TRP A 6 -33.23 -24.11 11.71
C TRP A 6 -32.45 -22.90 12.20
N LEU A 7 -32.44 -22.64 13.52
CA LEU A 7 -31.70 -21.54 14.11
C LEU A 7 -30.19 -21.70 13.91
N TRP A 8 -29.69 -22.93 14.11
CA TRP A 8 -28.30 -23.26 13.83
C TRP A 8 -27.95 -23.07 12.35
N TRP A 9 -28.81 -23.54 11.44
CA TRP A 9 -28.62 -23.35 10.01
C TRP A 9 -28.57 -21.87 9.62
N ALA A 10 -29.46 -21.04 10.18
CA ALA A 10 -29.47 -19.60 9.93
C ALA A 10 -28.18 -18.93 10.40
N VAL A 11 -27.71 -19.24 11.62
CA VAL A 11 -26.45 -18.70 12.17
C VAL A 11 -25.26 -19.17 11.33
N ALA A 12 -25.19 -20.47 11.00
CA ALA A 12 -24.12 -21.03 10.20
C ALA A 12 -24.06 -20.40 8.79
N SER A 13 -25.22 -20.10 8.20
CA SER A 13 -25.31 -19.43 6.89
C SER A 13 -24.76 -18.01 6.93
N VAL A 14 -25.10 -17.24 7.98
CA VAL A 14 -24.59 -15.87 8.17
C VAL A 14 -23.07 -15.88 8.37
N VAL A 15 -22.57 -16.80 9.21
CA VAL A 15 -21.13 -16.95 9.45
C VAL A 15 -20.40 -17.34 8.16
N SER A 16 -20.95 -18.28 7.39
CA SER A 16 -20.36 -18.69 6.11
C SER A 16 -20.32 -17.54 5.11
N LEU A 17 -21.36 -16.70 5.05
CA LEU A 17 -21.40 -15.55 4.14
C LEU A 17 -20.36 -14.49 4.55
N ALA A 18 -20.26 -14.20 5.84
CA ALA A 18 -19.24 -13.30 6.36
C ALA A 18 -17.82 -13.82 6.08
N TRP A 19 -17.61 -15.14 6.23
CA TRP A 19 -16.34 -15.79 5.93
C TRP A 19 -15.96 -15.68 4.44
N THR A 20 -16.90 -15.97 3.54
CA THR A 20 -16.68 -15.83 2.10
C THR A 20 -16.42 -14.37 1.72
N LEU A 21 -17.14 -13.42 2.30
CA LEU A 21 -16.93 -12.00 2.04
C LEU A 21 -15.55 -11.53 2.51
N LEU A 22 -15.10 -12.00 3.67
CA LEU A 22 -13.75 -11.74 4.18
C LEU A 22 -12.69 -12.24 3.20
N TRP A 23 -12.81 -13.48 2.72
CA TRP A 23 -11.87 -14.04 1.74
C TRP A 23 -11.94 -13.36 0.38
N PHE A 24 -13.13 -12.95 -0.06
CA PHE A 24 -13.29 -12.17 -1.28
C PHE A 24 -12.60 -10.81 -1.16
N LEU A 25 -12.81 -10.08 -0.05
CA LEU A 25 -12.11 -8.83 0.22
C LEU A 25 -10.61 -9.05 0.23
N LEU A 26 -10.12 -10.00 1.04
CA LEU A 26 -8.69 -10.33 1.12
C LEU A 26 -8.12 -10.67 -0.26
N GLY A 27 -8.82 -11.48 -1.05
CA GLY A 27 -8.44 -11.82 -2.42
C GLY A 27 -8.36 -10.60 -3.34
N GLY A 28 -9.33 -9.69 -3.25
CA GLY A 28 -9.31 -8.42 -3.98
C GLY A 28 -8.13 -7.52 -3.60
N TRP A 29 -7.85 -7.39 -2.30
CA TRP A 29 -6.68 -6.65 -1.80
C TRP A 29 -5.36 -7.27 -2.25
N VAL A 30 -5.24 -8.60 -2.17
CA VAL A 30 -4.05 -9.34 -2.62
C VAL A 30 -3.85 -9.19 -4.13
N SER A 31 -4.91 -9.30 -4.92
CA SER A 31 -4.86 -9.07 -6.38
C SER A 31 -4.40 -7.66 -6.71
N THR A 32 -4.94 -6.66 -6.00
CA THR A 32 -4.55 -5.26 -6.20
C THR A 32 -3.08 -5.02 -5.84
N LEU A 33 -2.61 -5.59 -4.73
CA LEU A 33 -1.20 -5.51 -4.34
C LEU A 33 -0.28 -6.18 -5.36
N ALA A 34 -0.68 -7.34 -5.88
CA ALA A 34 0.07 -8.02 -6.93
C ALA A 34 0.14 -7.18 -8.21
N GLN A 35 -0.96 -6.55 -8.63
CA GLN A 35 -0.98 -5.64 -9.78
C GLN A 35 -0.05 -4.44 -9.58
N ILE A 36 -0.08 -3.81 -8.39
CA ILE A 36 0.84 -2.71 -8.06
C ILE A 36 2.30 -3.19 -8.14
N ALA A 37 2.61 -4.37 -7.57
CA ALA A 37 3.95 -4.93 -7.62
C ALA A 37 4.42 -5.18 -9.06
N VAL A 38 3.55 -5.71 -9.92
CA VAL A 38 3.83 -5.91 -11.34
C VAL A 38 4.09 -4.58 -12.05
N LEU A 39 3.24 -3.57 -11.85
CA LEU A 39 3.42 -2.24 -12.43
C LEU A 39 4.75 -1.59 -12.01
N VAL A 40 5.06 -1.62 -10.72
CA VAL A 40 6.34 -1.11 -10.19
C VAL A 40 7.50 -1.87 -10.82
N GLY A 41 7.41 -3.19 -10.91
CA GLY A 41 8.39 -4.04 -11.57
C GLY A 41 8.64 -3.60 -13.02
N ILE A 42 7.57 -3.47 -13.83
CA ILE A 42 7.65 -3.03 -15.23
C ILE A 42 8.33 -1.67 -15.36
N ILE A 43 7.93 -0.69 -14.55
CA ILE A 43 8.51 0.67 -14.56
C ILE A 43 10.01 0.62 -14.25
N PHE A 44 10.41 -0.17 -13.24
CA PHE A 44 11.81 -0.33 -12.86
C PHE A 44 12.62 -1.06 -13.93
N PHE A 45 12.07 -2.11 -14.52
CA PHE A 45 12.69 -2.82 -15.64
C PHE A 45 12.92 -1.89 -16.83
N TYR A 46 11.95 -1.05 -17.15
CA TYR A 46 12.08 -0.05 -18.21
C TYR A 46 13.12 1.03 -17.89
N LYS A 47 13.16 1.50 -16.64
CA LYS A 47 14.03 2.62 -16.22
C LYS A 47 15.49 2.23 -15.99
N TYR A 48 15.75 1.08 -15.39
CA TYR A 48 17.08 0.68 -14.89
C TYR A 48 17.66 -0.56 -15.58
N GLY A 49 16.87 -1.22 -16.44
CA GLY A 49 17.25 -2.47 -17.10
C GLY A 49 17.21 -3.69 -16.18
N TRP A 50 17.22 -4.88 -16.80
CA TRP A 50 17.03 -6.18 -16.13
C TRP A 50 18.04 -6.50 -15.03
N GLN A 51 19.23 -5.90 -15.07
CA GLN A 51 20.32 -6.19 -14.13
C GLN A 51 20.26 -5.38 -12.83
N ARG A 52 19.74 -4.15 -12.84
CA ARG A 52 19.75 -3.26 -11.65
C ARG A 52 18.38 -3.13 -10.98
N ALA A 53 17.30 -3.38 -11.71
CA ALA A 53 15.92 -3.29 -11.22
C ALA A 53 15.64 -4.08 -9.91
N PRO A 54 15.98 -5.38 -9.77
CA PRO A 54 15.64 -6.14 -8.56
C PRO A 54 16.40 -5.68 -7.32
N ALA A 55 17.67 -5.28 -7.47
CA ALA A 55 18.49 -4.79 -6.36
C ALA A 55 17.97 -3.44 -5.82
N GLU A 56 17.56 -2.54 -6.71
CA GLU A 56 17.03 -1.23 -6.32
C GLU A 56 15.63 -1.32 -5.72
N ILE A 57 14.77 -2.21 -6.23
CA ILE A 57 13.47 -2.50 -5.63
C ILE A 57 13.67 -3.09 -4.23
N ALA A 58 14.53 -4.10 -4.07
CA ALA A 58 14.82 -4.70 -2.78
C ALA A 58 15.36 -3.69 -1.76
N ALA A 59 16.25 -2.79 -2.18
CA ALA A 59 16.76 -1.72 -1.33
C ALA A 59 15.63 -0.81 -0.85
N ARG A 60 14.73 -0.34 -1.73
CA ARG A 60 13.62 0.55 -1.36
C ARG A 60 12.55 -0.14 -0.51
N VAL A 61 12.23 -1.40 -0.84
CA VAL A 61 11.28 -2.23 -0.08
C VAL A 61 11.82 -2.52 1.32
N SER A 62 13.13 -2.74 1.48
CA SER A 62 13.74 -2.98 2.80
C SER A 62 13.59 -1.78 3.74
N THR A 63 13.67 -0.56 3.21
CA THR A 63 13.50 0.68 3.98
C THR A 63 12.04 0.87 4.41
N LEU A 64 11.10 0.61 3.51
CA LEU A 64 9.67 0.56 3.81
C LEU A 64 9.33 -0.50 4.85
N GLY A 65 9.90 -1.71 4.70
CA GLY A 65 9.74 -2.80 5.65
C GLY A 65 10.26 -2.44 7.04
N ARG A 66 11.45 -1.84 7.15
CA ARG A 66 11.96 -1.31 8.43
C ARG A 66 11.07 -0.24 9.03
N PHE A 67 10.54 0.68 8.22
CA PHE A 67 9.60 1.70 8.69
C PHE A 67 8.32 1.07 9.25
N VAL A 68 7.69 0.16 8.51
CA VAL A 68 6.46 -0.53 8.94
C VAL A 68 6.72 -1.37 10.19
N TRP A 69 7.86 -2.06 10.26
CA TRP A 69 8.26 -2.84 11.42
C TRP A 69 8.48 -1.98 12.67
N ASN A 70 9.16 -0.85 12.52
CA ASN A 70 9.36 0.11 13.61
C ASN A 70 8.04 0.74 14.05
N TRP A 71 7.15 1.05 13.11
CA TRP A 71 5.80 1.55 13.39
C TRP A 71 4.92 0.51 14.10
N ALA A 72 5.00 -0.76 13.70
CA ALA A 72 4.28 -1.86 14.34
C ALA A 72 4.76 -2.06 15.79
N ARG A 73 6.09 -2.06 16.02
CA ARG A 73 6.66 -2.10 17.37
C ARG A 73 6.27 -0.91 18.23
N GLN A 74 6.21 0.30 17.67
CA GLN A 74 5.78 1.50 18.40
C GLN A 74 4.34 1.40 18.92
N ARG A 75 3.49 0.58 18.30
CA ARG A 75 2.12 0.33 18.80
C ARG A 75 2.08 -0.64 19.98
N GLU A 76 3.05 -1.55 20.09
CA GLU A 76 3.17 -2.50 21.21
C GLU A 76 3.80 -1.84 22.44
N THR A 77 4.73 -0.90 22.24
CA THR A 77 5.33 -0.13 23.31
C THR A 77 4.50 1.11 23.64
N GLY A 78 3.35 0.91 24.29
CA GLY A 78 2.69 2.00 24.99
C GLY A 78 3.68 2.66 25.95
N THR A 79 3.91 3.96 25.78
CA THR A 79 4.53 4.84 26.80
C THR A 79 5.94 4.48 27.29
N ALA A 80 6.90 4.17 26.42
CA ALA A 80 8.30 4.12 26.84
C ALA A 80 9.23 4.86 25.87
N GLY A 81 9.58 6.09 26.28
CA GLY A 81 10.74 6.80 25.76
C GLY A 81 10.39 7.82 24.69
N ALA A 82 10.23 9.08 25.11
CA ALA A 82 10.53 10.23 24.28
C ALA A 82 11.96 10.05 23.72
N SER A 83 12.07 9.46 22.53
CA SER A 83 13.30 9.47 21.77
C SER A 83 13.58 10.93 21.46
N ARG A 84 14.63 11.48 22.08
CA ARG A 84 15.21 12.78 21.76
C ARG A 84 15.29 12.88 20.24
N VAL A 85 14.36 13.64 19.67
CA VAL A 85 14.52 14.19 18.32
C VAL A 85 15.67 15.16 18.46
N GLU A 86 16.89 14.70 18.19
CA GLU A 86 17.97 15.60 17.85
C GLU A 86 17.50 16.35 16.61
N VAL A 87 17.09 17.60 16.83
CA VAL A 87 16.85 18.59 15.77
C VAL A 87 18.22 18.86 15.16
N ARG A 88 18.69 17.94 14.32
CA ARG A 88 19.81 18.19 13.43
C ARG A 88 19.29 19.22 12.45
N GLU A 89 19.78 20.44 12.58
CA GLU A 89 19.50 21.54 11.69
C GLU A 89 19.92 21.12 10.28
N VAL A 90 18.98 20.55 9.52
CA VAL A 90 19.19 20.20 8.12
C VAL A 90 19.18 21.54 7.41
N VAL A 91 20.37 22.10 7.22
CA VAL A 91 20.60 23.19 6.26
C VAL A 91 20.06 22.69 4.92
N ARG A 92 18.84 23.14 4.62
CA ARG A 92 18.12 22.82 3.40
C ARG A 92 18.89 23.48 2.27
N THR A 93 19.86 22.75 1.72
CA THR A 93 20.39 23.04 0.40
C THR A 93 19.21 22.85 -0.55
N VAL A 94 18.59 23.98 -0.92
CA VAL A 94 17.57 24.04 -1.95
C VAL A 94 18.28 23.65 -3.24
N ARG A 95 18.32 22.35 -3.54
CA ARG A 95 18.68 21.90 -4.89
C ARG A 95 17.62 22.46 -5.82
N VAL A 96 18.07 23.30 -6.74
CA VAL A 96 17.28 23.79 -7.85
C VAL A 96 16.71 22.57 -8.56
N LYS A 97 15.38 22.52 -8.70
CA LYS A 97 14.66 21.41 -9.33
C LYS A 97 15.23 21.16 -10.73
N GLU A 98 15.73 19.96 -10.97
CA GLU A 98 16.15 19.52 -12.30
C GLU A 98 14.93 19.39 -13.22
N ALA A 99 15.11 19.74 -14.50
CA ALA A 99 14.09 19.59 -15.53
C ALA A 99 13.76 18.09 -15.71
N GLY A 100 12.62 17.66 -15.19
CA GLY A 100 12.21 16.25 -15.17
C GLY A 100 11.62 15.79 -13.83
N ASP A 101 11.63 16.63 -12.80
CA ASP A 101 10.99 16.35 -11.52
C ASP A 101 9.45 16.49 -11.65
N ILE A 102 8.81 15.43 -12.13
CA ILE A 102 7.34 15.36 -12.26
C ILE A 102 6.76 15.41 -10.84
N ASN A 103 6.13 16.53 -10.52
CA ASN A 103 5.53 16.76 -9.22
C ASN A 103 4.45 15.70 -8.94
N VAL A 104 4.51 15.07 -7.77
CA VAL A 104 3.54 14.05 -7.33
C VAL A 104 2.11 14.57 -7.41
N SER A 105 1.89 15.85 -7.13
CA SER A 105 0.59 16.49 -7.27
C SER A 105 0.11 16.60 -8.73
N SER A 106 1.02 16.73 -9.70
CA SER A 106 0.69 16.67 -11.13
C SER A 106 0.30 15.26 -11.56
N LEU A 107 0.97 14.21 -11.05
CA LEU A 107 0.59 12.81 -11.31
C LEU A 107 -0.77 12.46 -10.70
N LEU A 108 -1.03 12.92 -9.47
CA LEU A 108 -2.32 12.72 -8.81
C LEU A 108 -3.45 13.43 -9.55
N ASN A 109 -3.24 14.67 -10.00
CA ASN A 109 -4.23 15.37 -10.81
C ASN A 109 -4.50 14.63 -12.11
N LEU A 110 -3.47 14.13 -12.78
CA LEU A 110 -3.63 13.38 -14.04
C LEU A 110 -4.41 12.08 -13.84
N LEU A 111 -4.19 11.37 -12.73
CA LEU A 111 -4.96 10.20 -12.32
C LEU A 111 -6.43 10.54 -12.05
N VAL A 112 -6.71 11.65 -11.37
CA VAL A 112 -8.07 12.12 -11.11
C VAL A 112 -8.77 12.46 -12.42
N PHE A 113 -8.12 13.20 -13.32
CA PHE A 113 -8.70 13.53 -14.64
C PHE A 113 -8.98 12.28 -15.48
N LEU A 114 -8.06 11.31 -15.47
CA LEU A 114 -8.27 10.04 -16.17
C LEU A 114 -9.45 9.25 -15.57
N GLY A 115 -9.55 9.21 -14.24
CA GLY A 115 -10.67 8.56 -13.56
C GLY A 115 -12.02 9.20 -13.88
N VAL A 116 -12.09 10.54 -13.88
CA VAL A 116 -13.30 11.28 -14.27
C VAL A 116 -13.66 11.04 -15.73
N ALA A 117 -12.68 11.02 -16.64
CA ALA A 117 -12.91 10.77 -18.06
C ALA A 117 -13.46 9.35 -18.31
N LEU A 118 -12.92 8.34 -17.64
CA LEU A 118 -13.41 6.96 -17.74
C LEU A 118 -14.83 6.80 -17.20
N LEU A 119 -15.16 7.47 -16.09
CA LEU A 119 -16.52 7.50 -15.54
C LEU A 119 -17.51 8.25 -16.43
N ALA A 120 -17.06 9.29 -17.14
CA ALA A 120 -17.91 10.02 -18.08
C ALA A 120 -18.18 9.24 -19.38
N MET A 121 -17.36 8.22 -19.68
CA MET A 121 -17.48 7.37 -20.87
C MET A 121 -18.19 6.03 -20.58
N SER A 122 -18.51 5.72 -19.31
CA SER A 122 -19.29 4.55 -18.88
C SER A 122 -20.77 4.90 -18.73
#